data_AF-A0A6C9SBH2-F1
#
_entry.id   AF-A0A6C9SBH2-F1
#
_cell.length_a   1.000
_cell.length_b   1.000
_cell.length_c   1.000
_cell.angle_alpha   90.00
_cell.angle_beta   90.00
_cell.angle_gamma   90.00
#
_symmetry.space_group_name_H-M   'P 1'
#
loop_
_entity.id
_entity.type
_entity.pdbx_description
1 polymer ?
#
loop_
_entity_poly.entity_id
_entity_poly.type
_entity_poly.pdbx_seq_one_letter_code
_entity_poly.pdbx_strand_id
1 'polypeptide(L)'
;SKVKSRPQCCDDDAMIICGCMARLKNNNSDLHDLLVDYYVGGMTFMALARKHGRSDCWIGRMLQKAEGVVEGMLMVLDLRLEMDADCLR
;
A
#
# COMPACT_ATOMS: atom_id res chain seq x y z
N SER A 1 16.32 -8.82 -20.50
CA SER A 1 15.28 -7.91 -19.96
C SER A 1 15.20 -8.09 -18.45
N LYS A 2 15.93 -7.30 -17.65
CA LYS A 2 15.80 -7.36 -16.19
C LYS A 2 14.50 -6.65 -15.81
N VAL A 3 13.41 -7.39 -15.72
CA VAL A 3 12.26 -6.94 -14.92
C VAL A 3 12.83 -6.80 -13.51
N LYS A 4 13.03 -5.57 -13.04
CA LYS A 4 13.41 -5.33 -11.64
C LYS A 4 12.25 -5.87 -10.80
N SER A 5 12.44 -7.05 -10.21
CA SER A 5 11.50 -7.58 -9.23
C SER A 5 11.38 -6.55 -8.10
N ARG A 6 10.16 -6.17 -7.76
CA ARG A 6 9.93 -5.37 -6.56
C ARG A 6 10.46 -6.18 -5.36
N PRO A 7 11.19 -5.56 -4.42
CA PRO A 7 11.62 -6.25 -3.22
C PRO A 7 10.39 -6.82 -2.52
N GLN A 8 10.46 -8.09 -2.15
CA GLN A 8 9.41 -8.77 -1.40
C GLN A 8 9.72 -8.63 0.09
N CYS A 9 8.67 -8.50 0.89
CA CYS A 9 8.78 -8.48 2.35
C CYS A 9 9.06 -9.89 2.90
N CYS A 10 9.55 -9.96 4.14
CA CYS A 10 9.65 -11.20 4.90
C CYS A 10 8.25 -11.65 5.38
N ASP A 11 8.10 -12.91 5.79
CA ASP A 11 6.82 -13.47 6.27
C ASP A 11 6.28 -12.70 7.50
N ASP A 12 7.17 -12.21 8.38
CA ASP A 12 6.79 -11.44 9.57
C ASP A 12 6.21 -10.06 9.19
N ASP A 13 6.89 -9.34 8.30
CA ASP A 13 6.40 -8.08 7.71
C ASP A 13 5.08 -8.29 6.97
N ALA A 14 4.95 -9.41 6.24
CA ALA A 14 3.74 -9.76 5.51
C ALA A 14 2.55 -9.96 6.47
N MET A 15 2.77 -10.60 7.64
CA MET A 15 1.73 -10.74 8.66
C MET A 15 1.30 -9.39 9.25
N ILE A 16 2.27 -8.50 9.53
CA ILE A 16 1.99 -7.14 10.04
C ILE A 16 1.15 -6.35 9.02
N ILE A 17 1.60 -6.31 7.77
CA ILE A 17 0.91 -5.59 6.69
C ILE A 17 -0.47 -6.19 6.45
N CYS A 18 -0.62 -7.51 6.45
CA CYS A 18 -1.93 -8.15 6.36
C CYS A 18 -2.88 -7.71 7.49
N GLY A 19 -2.36 -7.58 8.71
CA GLY A 19 -3.12 -7.05 9.86
C GLY A 19 -3.60 -5.61 9.63
N CYS A 20 -2.72 -4.73 9.15
CA CYS A 20 -3.07 -3.35 8.79
C CYS A 20 -4.10 -3.30 7.65
N MET A 21 -3.92 -4.10 6.60
CA MET A 21 -4.82 -4.16 5.45
C MET A 21 -6.22 -4.67 5.85
N ALA A 22 -6.31 -5.66 6.75
CA ALA A 22 -7.59 -6.13 7.27
C ALA A 22 -8.34 -5.04 8.05
N ARG A 23 -7.62 -4.26 8.87
CA ARG A 23 -8.20 -3.11 9.59
C ARG A 23 -8.61 -2.00 8.64
N LEU A 24 -7.80 -1.71 7.63
CA LEU A 24 -8.11 -0.73 6.59
C LEU A 24 -9.38 -1.13 5.83
N LYS A 25 -9.52 -2.41 5.44
CA LYS A 25 -10.71 -2.92 4.75
C LYS A 25 -11.99 -2.71 5.56
N ASN A 26 -11.94 -2.92 6.87
CA ASN A 26 -13.09 -2.72 7.77
C ASN A 26 -13.45 -1.24 7.96
N ASN A 27 -12.46 -0.34 7.92
CA ASN A 27 -12.69 1.10 8.06
C ASN A 27 -13.14 1.73 6.73
N ASN A 28 -12.47 1.35 5.64
CA ASN A 28 -12.68 1.92 4.32
C ASN A 28 -12.20 0.93 3.23
N SER A 29 -13.14 0.13 2.73
CA SER A 29 -12.89 -0.85 1.66
C SER A 29 -12.36 -0.20 0.38
N ASP A 30 -12.76 1.04 0.07
CA ASP A 30 -12.33 1.72 -1.16
C ASP A 30 -10.83 2.02 -1.15
N LEU A 31 -10.28 2.42 0.01
CA LEU A 31 -8.84 2.66 0.16
C LEU A 31 -8.05 1.35 0.12
N HIS A 32 -8.59 0.29 0.72
CA HIS A 32 -8.01 -1.03 0.65
C HIS A 32 -7.90 -1.51 -0.81
N ASP A 33 -9.01 -1.43 -1.56
CA ASP A 33 -9.05 -1.90 -2.94
C ASP A 33 -8.11 -1.07 -3.83
N LEU A 34 -8.01 0.24 -3.57
CA LEU A 34 -7.07 1.11 -4.28
C LEU A 34 -5.60 0.70 -4.03
N LEU A 35 -5.23 0.40 -2.79
CA LEU A 35 -3.88 -0.08 -2.46
C LEU A 35 -3.59 -1.44 -3.10
N VAL A 36 -4.56 -2.37 -3.06
CA VAL A 36 -4.41 -3.70 -3.67
C VAL A 36 -4.25 -3.57 -5.19
N ASP A 37 -5.12 -2.80 -5.84
CA ASP A 37 -5.04 -2.59 -7.29
C ASP A 37 -3.70 -1.98 -7.73
N TYR A 38 -3.15 -1.07 -6.93
CA TYR A 38 -1.89 -0.39 -7.22
C TYR A 38 -0.66 -1.27 -6.93
N TYR A 39 -0.55 -1.81 -5.72
CA TYR A 39 0.64 -2.54 -5.26
C TYR A 39 0.65 -4.02 -5.67
N VAL A 40 -0.51 -4.69 -5.64
CA VAL A 40 -0.64 -6.11 -6.00
C VAL A 40 -1.02 -6.25 -7.48
N GLY A 41 -2.00 -5.46 -7.93
CA GLY A 41 -2.45 -5.45 -9.32
C GLY A 41 -1.48 -4.76 -10.29
N GLY A 42 -0.52 -3.98 -9.77
CA GLY A 42 0.45 -3.26 -10.58
C GLY A 42 -0.17 -2.20 -11.50
N MET A 43 -1.38 -1.73 -11.19
CA MET A 43 -2.07 -0.74 -11.99
C MET A 43 -1.39 0.64 -11.90
N THR A 44 -1.35 1.38 -12.99
CA THR A 44 -0.85 2.76 -13.00
C THR A 44 -1.93 3.74 -12.54
N PHE A 45 -1.54 4.95 -12.15
CA PHE A 45 -2.48 6.02 -11.82
C PHE A 45 -3.51 6.27 -12.93
N MET A 46 -3.11 6.16 -14.20
CA MET A 46 -4.02 6.33 -15.34
C MET A 46 -5.03 5.18 -15.46
N ALA A 47 -4.61 3.94 -15.17
CA ALA A 47 -5.51 2.78 -15.18
C ALA A 47 -6.54 2.87 -14.04
N LEU A 48 -6.09 3.26 -12.85
CA LEU A 48 -6.94 3.50 -11.69
C LEU A 48 -7.92 4.66 -11.93
N ALA A 49 -7.43 5.78 -12.47
CA ALA A 49 -8.24 6.93 -12.84
C ALA A 49 -9.38 6.55 -13.80
N ARG A 50 -9.08 5.71 -14.81
CA ARG A 50 -10.06 5.14 -15.73
C ARG A 50 -11.07 4.21 -15.03
N LYS A 51 -10.60 3.33 -14.15
CA LYS A 51 -11.45 2.39 -13.39
C LYS A 51 -12.46 3.12 -12.50
N HIS A 52 -12.03 4.18 -11.82
CA HIS A 52 -12.88 4.98 -10.94
C HIS A 52 -13.64 6.10 -11.65
N GLY A 53 -13.33 6.40 -12.92
CA GLY A 53 -13.92 7.53 -13.65
C GLY A 53 -13.52 8.90 -13.05
N ARG A 54 -12.32 9.01 -12.49
CA ARG A 54 -11.81 10.21 -11.81
C ARG A 54 -10.46 10.64 -12.40
N SER A 55 -9.97 11.81 -12.00
CA SER A 55 -8.61 12.24 -12.38
C SER A 55 -7.54 11.45 -11.63
N ASP A 56 -6.38 11.33 -12.25
CA ASP A 56 -5.14 10.81 -11.66
C ASP A 56 -4.74 11.56 -10.38
N CYS A 57 -4.91 12.89 -10.34
CA CYS A 57 -4.73 13.70 -9.14
C CYS A 57 -5.63 13.25 -7.97
N TRP A 58 -6.87 12.81 -8.25
CA TRP A 58 -7.76 12.28 -7.22
C TRP A 58 -7.25 10.94 -6.70
N ILE A 59 -6.79 10.06 -7.61
CA ILE A 59 -6.18 8.78 -7.24
C ILE A 59 -4.95 8.99 -6.36
N GLY A 60 -4.04 9.90 -6.74
CA GLY A 60 -2.84 10.20 -5.94
C GLY A 60 -3.18 10.65 -4.52
N ARG A 61 -4.17 11.53 -4.34
CA ARG A 61 -4.63 11.96 -3.01
C ARG A 61 -5.23 10.82 -2.19
N MET A 62 -6.00 9.93 -2.83
CA MET A 62 -6.61 8.79 -2.15
C MET A 62 -5.56 7.74 -1.78
N LEU A 63 -4.58 7.50 -2.65
CA LEU A 63 -3.47 6.60 -2.37
C LEU A 63 -2.62 7.12 -1.21
N GLN A 64 -2.24 8.40 -1.24
CA GLN A 64 -1.51 9.03 -0.13
C GLN A 64 -2.30 8.95 1.19
N LYS A 65 -3.62 9.12 1.13
CA LYS A 65 -4.48 8.95 2.31
C LYS A 65 -4.46 7.52 2.83
N ALA A 66 -4.54 6.52 1.94
CA ALA A 66 -4.47 5.11 2.33
C ALA A 66 -3.12 4.76 2.95
N GLU A 67 -2.03 5.21 2.33
CA GLU A 67 -0.66 5.03 2.81
C GLU A 67 -0.46 5.65 4.19
N GLY A 68 -0.91 6.89 4.40
CA GLY A 68 -0.82 7.56 5.70
C GLY A 68 -1.62 6.87 6.80
N VAL A 69 -2.73 6.19 6.46
CA VAL A 69 -3.48 5.39 7.43
C VAL A 69 -2.69 4.14 7.82
N VAL A 70 -2.08 3.44 6.85
CA VAL A 70 -1.25 2.25 7.12
C VAL A 70 -0.02 2.63 7.94
N GLU A 71 0.65 3.73 7.58
CA GLU A 71 1.77 4.30 8.33
C GLU A 71 1.37 4.66 9.77
N GLY A 72 0.24 5.35 9.95
CA GLY A 72 -0.29 5.67 11.27
C GLY A 72 -0.62 4.42 12.10
N MET A 73 -1.15 3.36 11.49
CA MET A 73 -1.38 2.08 12.17
C MET A 73 -0.08 1.43 12.63
N LEU A 74 0.96 1.45 11.80
CA LEU A 74 2.29 0.94 12.15
C LEU A 74 2.87 1.71 13.35
N MET A 75 2.76 3.05 13.35
CA MET A 75 3.19 3.89 14.47
C MET A 75 2.44 3.60 15.76
N VAL A 76 1.10 3.45 15.70
CA VAL A 76 0.28 3.17 16.89
C VAL A 76 0.58 1.79 17.49
N LEU A 77 0.95 0.82 16.65
CA LEU A 77 1.32 -0.52 17.08
C LEU A 77 2.80 -0.63 17.50
N ASP A 78 3.58 0.47 17.42
CA ASP A 78 5.03 0.51 17.63
C ASP A 78 5.78 -0.53 16.78
N LEU A 79 5.26 -0.81 15.59
CA LEU A 79 5.80 -1.81 14.67
C LEU A 79 6.77 -1.11 13.73
N ARG A 80 8.03 -1.54 13.77
CA ARG A 80 9.05 -1.19 12.78
C ARG A 80 9.12 -2.31 11.76
N LEU A 81 8.87 -2.00 10.49
CA LEU A 81 9.06 -2.97 9.41
C LEU A 81 10.56 -3.17 9.21
N GLU A 82 11.00 -4.42 9.04
CA GLU A 82 12.42 -4.72 8.77
C GLU A 82 12.88 -4.14 7.43
N MET A 83 11.94 -3.93 6.50
CA MET A 83 12.17 -3.26 5.22
C MET A 83 12.77 -1.85 5.33
N ASP A 84 12.64 -1.16 6.47
CA ASP A 84 13.27 0.16 6.70
C ASP A 84 14.75 0.04 7.10
N ALA A 85 15.19 -1.12 7.61
CA ALA A 85 16.56 -1.35 8.08
C ALA A 85 17.55 -1.66 6.94
N ASP A 86 17.07 -2.20 5.82
CA ASP A 86 17.93 -2.67 4.72
C ASP A 86 18.29 -1.60 3.68
N CYS A 87 17.82 -0.35 3.81
CA CYS A 87 18.28 0.77 2.96
C CYS A 87 19.68 1.31 3.32
N LEU A 88 20.36 0.74 4.32
CA LEU A 88 21.67 1.19 4.83
C LEU A 88 22.84 0.23 4.53
N ARG A 89 22.70 -0.70 3.59
CA ARG A 89 23.82 -1.55 3.11
C ARG A 89 24.20 -1.28 1.66
#